data_AF-A0A2G2HFX3-F1
#
_entry.id   AF-A0A2G2HFX3-F1
#
_cell.length_a   1.000
_cell.length_b   1.000
_cell.length_c   1.000
_cell.angle_alpha   90.00
_cell.angle_beta   90.00
_cell.angle_gamma   90.00
#
_symmetry.space_group_name_H-M   'P 1'
#
loop_
_entity.id
_entity.type
_entity.pdbx_description
1 polymer ?
#
loop_
_entity_poly.entity_id
_entity_poly.type
_entity_poly.pdbx_seq_one_letter_code
_entity_poly.pdbx_strand_id
1 'polypeptide(L)'
;MNNESIIVFMKTDMYSLGVVIFSVNMLIITIYLCIKKKQFYPQYQKYMFLVPLFIMFIFPHIMSIAVHQYSKSINYIECEEQSVYKFKYTKIVFAKDEVSCKTYTNKQ
;
A
#
# COMPACT_ATOMS: atom_id res chain seq x y z
N MET A 1 -18.80 0.34 -19.33
CA MET A 1 -18.44 -0.41 -18.11
C MET A 1 -18.41 0.58 -16.97
N ASN A 2 -19.25 0.39 -15.95
CA ASN A 2 -19.23 1.25 -14.78
C ASN A 2 -17.95 0.95 -13.98
N ASN A 3 -17.03 1.89 -13.93
CA ASN A 3 -15.82 1.79 -13.10
C ASN A 3 -16.14 1.69 -11.60
N GLU A 4 -17.39 1.97 -11.21
CA GLU A 4 -17.88 1.81 -9.85
C GLU A 4 -18.10 0.35 -9.42
N SER A 5 -18.10 -0.63 -10.33
CA SER A 5 -18.34 -2.03 -9.94
C SER A 5 -17.08 -2.84 -9.64
N ILE A 6 -15.89 -2.28 -9.90
CA ILE A 6 -14.60 -2.98 -9.81
C ILE A 6 -13.60 -2.11 -9.05
N ILE A 7 -12.97 -2.68 -8.04
CA ILE A 7 -11.93 -2.05 -7.25
C ILE A 7 -10.64 -2.85 -7.44
N VAL A 8 -9.57 -2.19 -7.87
CA VAL A 8 -8.27 -2.80 -8.11
C VAL A 8 -7.27 -2.24 -7.12
N PHE A 9 -6.58 -3.14 -6.41
CA PHE A 9 -5.49 -2.78 -5.51
C PHE A 9 -4.18 -3.34 -6.03
N MET A 10 -3.22 -2.46 -6.31
CA MET A 10 -1.87 -2.85 -6.70
C MET A 10 -0.91 -2.73 -5.52
N LYS A 11 -0.06 -3.75 -5.34
CA LYS A 11 0.95 -3.76 -4.28
C LYS A 11 1.98 -2.64 -4.46
N THR A 12 2.28 -2.29 -5.71
CA THR A 12 3.17 -1.18 -6.08
C THR A 12 2.71 0.14 -5.49
N ASP A 13 1.39 0.37 -5.47
CA ASP A 13 0.81 1.61 -4.95
C ASP A 13 0.94 1.68 -3.42
N MET A 14 0.81 0.52 -2.75
CA MET A 14 1.04 0.41 -1.30
C MET A 14 2.51 0.68 -0.93
N TYR A 15 3.46 0.17 -1.71
CA TYR A 15 4.89 0.47 -1.50
C TYR A 15 5.21 1.94 -1.82
N SER A 16 4.62 2.51 -2.87
CA SER A 16 4.78 3.92 -3.22
C SER A 16 4.34 4.83 -2.07
N LEU A 17 3.19 4.53 -1.45
CA LEU A 17 2.73 5.23 -0.25
C LEU A 17 3.74 5.12 0.92
N GLY A 18 4.29 3.93 1.15
CA GLY A 18 5.33 3.73 2.17
C GLY A 18 6.59 4.58 1.92
N VAL A 19 7.04 4.68 0.66
CA VAL A 19 8.19 5.52 0.26
C VAL A 19 7.89 7.00 0.45
N VAL A 20 6.68 7.45 0.11
CA VAL A 20 6.26 8.85 0.31
C VAL A 20 6.26 9.20 1.80
N ILE A 21 5.66 8.35 2.65
CA ILE A 21 5.64 8.54 4.11
C ILE A 21 7.07 8.63 4.66
N PHE A 22 7.97 7.74 4.23
CA PHE A 22 9.37 7.79 4.63
C PHE A 22 10.03 9.11 4.23
N SER A 23 9.85 9.51 2.97
CA SER A 23 10.46 10.73 2.41
C SER A 23 10.01 11.99 3.16
N VAL A 24 8.72 12.08 3.49
CA VAL A 24 8.15 13.18 4.28
C VAL A 24 8.72 13.21 5.70
N ASN A 25 8.85 12.05 6.36
CA ASN A 25 9.45 11.98 7.70
C ASN A 25 10.91 12.45 7.70
N MET A 26 11.71 12.00 6.72
CA MET A 26 13.09 12.46 6.56
C MET A 26 13.15 13.98 6.35
N LEU A 27 12.25 14.53 5.54
CA LEU A 27 12.20 15.96 5.23
C LEU A 27 11.85 16.79 6.47
N ILE A 28 10.86 16.37 7.27
CA ILE A 28 10.48 17.04 8.53
C ILE A 28 11.66 17.07 9.51
N ILE A 29 12.38 15.95 9.65
CA ILE A 29 13.52 15.86 10.57
C ILE A 29 14.67 16.74 10.11
N THR A 30 14.98 16.76 8.81
CA THR A 30 15.99 17.64 8.24
C THR A 30 15.66 19.10 8.47
N ILE A 31 14.40 19.51 8.23
CA ILE A 31 13.94 20.88 8.49
C ILE A 31 14.08 21.22 9.99
N TYR A 32 13.63 20.35 10.88
CA TYR A 32 13.71 20.55 12.33
C TYR A 32 15.15 20.79 12.79
N LEU A 33 16.09 19.98 12.30
CA LEU A 33 17.51 20.10 12.65
C LEU A 33 18.17 21.34 12.06
N CYS A 34 17.79 21.71 10.83
CA CYS A 34 18.23 22.95 10.20
C CYS A 34 17.80 24.18 11.03
N ILE A 35 16.56 24.20 11.51
CA ILE A 35 16.03 25.28 12.38
C ILE A 35 16.77 25.32 13.71
N LYS A 36 17.02 24.16 14.34
CA LYS A 36 17.67 24.09 15.65
C LYS A 36 19.19 24.23 15.60
N LYS A 37 19.80 24.37 14.41
CA LYS A 37 21.27 24.36 14.20
C LYS A 37 21.97 23.20 14.93
N LYS A 38 21.27 22.08 15.12
CA LYS A 38 21.82 20.91 15.80
C LYS A 38 22.45 20.00 14.76
N GLN A 39 23.67 19.55 15.03
CA GLN A 39 24.29 18.50 14.23
C GLN A 39 23.59 17.16 14.46
N PHE A 40 23.46 16.39 13.38
CA PHE A 40 22.95 15.04 13.41
C PHE A 40 23.93 14.14 14.18
N TYR A 41 23.52 13.60 15.33
CA TYR A 41 24.35 12.65 16.06
C TYR A 41 24.28 11.27 15.38
N PRO A 42 25.41 10.69 14.94
CA PRO A 42 25.43 9.45 14.16
C PRO A 42 24.88 8.23 14.92
N GLN A 43 24.83 8.31 16.26
CA GLN A 43 24.30 7.24 17.12
C GLN A 43 22.78 7.04 16.96
N TYR A 44 22.01 8.12 16.72
CA TYR A 44 20.55 8.05 16.53
C TYR A 44 20.15 7.78 15.08
N GLN A 45 21.08 7.99 14.14
CA GLN A 45 20.85 7.82 12.71
C GLN A 45 20.51 6.35 12.36
N LYS A 46 21.12 5.37 13.03
CA LYS A 46 20.82 3.94 12.80
C LYS A 46 19.36 3.57 13.12
N TYR A 47 18.82 4.10 14.22
CA TYR A 47 17.45 3.81 14.64
C TYR A 47 16.41 4.52 13.77
N MET A 48 16.76 5.70 13.25
CA MET A 48 15.89 6.49 12.39
C MET A 48 15.58 5.82 11.05
N PHE A 49 16.49 4.99 10.51
CA PHE A 49 16.23 4.22 9.29
C PHE A 49 15.55 2.88 9.55
N LEU A 50 15.69 2.31 10.75
CA LEU A 50 15.05 1.05 11.12
C LEU A 50 13.53 1.17 11.17
N VAL A 51 13.00 2.26 11.75
CA VAL A 51 11.55 2.50 11.86
C VAL A 51 10.84 2.50 10.49
N PRO A 52 11.25 3.31 9.51
CA PRO A 52 10.59 3.33 8.20
C PRO A 52 10.82 2.05 7.39
N LEU A 53 11.97 1.37 7.57
CA LEU A 53 12.21 0.07 6.95
C LEU A 53 11.24 -0.99 7.51
N PHE A 54 10.97 -0.95 8.82
CA PHE A 54 9.98 -1.79 9.46
C PHE A 54 8.55 -1.47 8.97
N ILE A 55 8.22 -0.18 8.83
CA ILE A 55 6.94 0.27 8.27
C ILE A 55 6.79 -0.22 6.83
N MET A 56 7.83 -0.13 5.99
CA MET A 56 7.76 -0.56 4.59
C MET A 56 7.48 -2.06 4.43
N PHE A 57 7.90 -2.89 5.39
CA PHE A 57 7.59 -4.32 5.41
C PHE A 57 6.22 -4.64 6.00
N ILE A 58 5.83 -3.98 7.08
CA ILE A 58 4.59 -4.29 7.81
C ILE A 58 3.36 -3.65 7.14
N PHE A 59 3.50 -2.44 6.63
CA PHE A 59 2.40 -1.66 6.05
C PHE A 59 1.68 -2.38 4.90
N PRO A 60 2.35 -3.03 3.93
CA PRO A 60 1.67 -3.79 2.88
C PRO A 60 0.82 -4.94 3.44
N HIS A 61 1.27 -5.59 4.50
CA HIS A 61 0.53 -6.68 5.14
C HIS A 61 -0.72 -6.16 5.86
N ILE A 62 -0.59 -5.08 6.63
CA ILE A 62 -1.74 -4.45 7.31
C ILE A 62 -2.74 -3.95 6.28
N MET A 63 -2.29 -3.27 5.22
CA MET A 63 -3.18 -2.77 4.18
C MET A 63 -3.87 -3.90 3.41
N SER A 64 -3.19 -5.01 3.12
CA SER A 64 -3.84 -6.16 2.50
C SER A 64 -5.01 -6.69 3.35
N ILE A 65 -4.86 -6.75 4.67
CA ILE A 65 -5.92 -7.19 5.59
C ILE A 65 -7.04 -6.15 5.64
N ALA A 66 -6.70 -4.88 5.78
CA ALA A 66 -7.67 -3.78 5.84
C ALA A 66 -8.52 -3.70 4.57
N VAL A 67 -7.89 -3.87 3.40
CA VAL A 67 -8.59 -3.89 2.11
C VAL A 67 -9.55 -5.07 2.02
N HIS A 68 -9.15 -6.26 2.45
CA HIS A 68 -10.02 -7.43 2.43
C HIS A 68 -11.23 -7.27 3.38
N GLN A 69 -11.00 -6.70 4.57
CA GLN A 69 -12.08 -6.37 5.52
C GLN A 69 -13.01 -5.28 4.98
N TYR A 70 -12.45 -4.22 4.38
CA TYR A 70 -13.22 -3.13 3.80
C TYR A 70 -14.09 -3.63 2.63
N SER A 71 -13.51 -4.41 1.71
CA SER A 71 -14.23 -5.02 0.59
C SER A 71 -15.40 -5.88 1.08
N LYS A 72 -15.19 -6.67 2.13
CA LYS A 72 -16.26 -7.48 2.73
C LYS A 72 -17.37 -6.61 3.34
N SER A 73 -17.02 -5.47 3.93
CA SER A 73 -18.01 -4.54 4.51
C SER A 73 -18.91 -3.86 3.47
N ILE A 74 -18.41 -3.67 2.24
CA ILE A 74 -19.16 -3.10 1.13
C ILE A 74 -19.83 -4.16 0.23
N ASN A 75 -19.79 -5.44 0.64
CA ASN A 75 -20.31 -6.61 -0.10
C ASN A 75 -19.65 -6.86 -1.46
N TYR A 76 -18.36 -6.53 -1.60
CA TYR A 76 -17.58 -6.85 -2.79
C TYR A 76 -16.90 -8.21 -2.63
N ILE A 77 -16.96 -9.03 -3.68
CA ILE A 77 -16.34 -10.35 -3.77
C ILE A 77 -14.94 -10.25 -4.39
N GLU A 78 -14.02 -11.09 -3.94
CA GLU A 78 -12.68 -11.20 -4.52
C GLU A 78 -12.72 -11.99 -5.83
N CYS A 79 -12.14 -11.43 -6.89
CA CYS A 79 -11.99 -12.08 -8.19
C CYS A 79 -10.68 -12.85 -8.24
N GLU A 80 -10.68 -14.11 -7.79
CA GLU A 80 -9.46 -14.92 -7.72
C GLU A 80 -8.81 -15.10 -9.10
N GLU A 81 -9.60 -15.38 -10.14
CA GLU A 81 -9.07 -15.60 -11.51
C GLU A 81 -8.38 -14.36 -12.11
N GLN A 82 -8.80 -13.16 -11.70
CA GLN A 82 -8.26 -11.89 -12.18
C GLN A 82 -7.19 -11.31 -11.24
N SER A 83 -7.03 -11.90 -10.06
CA SER A 83 -6.03 -11.50 -9.07
C SER A 83 -4.70 -12.19 -9.35
N VAL A 84 -3.62 -11.41 -9.40
CA VAL A 84 -2.28 -11.91 -9.76
C VAL A 84 -1.49 -12.18 -8.49
N TYR A 85 -1.35 -13.46 -8.15
CA TYR A 85 -0.68 -13.95 -6.93
C TYR A 85 0.83 -14.19 -7.06
N LYS A 86 1.49 -13.83 -8.18
CA LYS A 86 2.97 -13.91 -8.25
C LYS A 86 3.58 -12.99 -7.17
N PHE A 87 4.45 -13.55 -6.31
CA PHE A 87 4.94 -12.93 -5.06
C PHE A 87 3.82 -12.47 -4.09
N LYS A 88 2.79 -13.33 -4.04
CA LYS A 88 1.61 -13.46 -3.18
C LYS A 88 0.43 -12.52 -3.39
N TYR A 89 0.58 -11.23 -3.68
CA TYR A 89 -0.56 -10.34 -4.03
C TYR A 89 -0.09 -9.10 -4.78
N THR A 90 0.29 -9.25 -6.06
CA THR A 90 0.76 -8.09 -6.85
C THR A 90 -0.40 -7.20 -7.28
N LYS A 91 -1.57 -7.81 -7.55
CA LYS A 91 -2.82 -7.14 -7.92
C LYS A 91 -3.99 -7.92 -7.33
N ILE A 92 -4.83 -7.27 -6.55
CA ILE A 92 -6.08 -7.84 -6.00
C ILE A 92 -7.25 -7.11 -6.64
N VAL A 93 -8.20 -7.87 -7.19
CA VAL A 93 -9.38 -7.32 -7.86
C VAL A 93 -10.61 -7.71 -7.07
N PHE A 94 -11.42 -6.72 -6.71
CA PHE A 94 -12.71 -6.91 -6.05
C PHE A 94 -13.81 -6.42 -6.97
N ALA A 95 -14.92 -7.15 -7.04
CA ALA A 95 -16.09 -6.79 -7.83
C ALA A 95 -17.35 -6.82 -6.96
N LYS A 96 -18.35 -6.02 -7.32
CA LYS A 96 -19.64 -6.00 -6.61
C LYS A 96 -20.43 -7.31 -6.76
N ASP A 97 -20.21 -8.04 -7.85
CA ASP A 97 -20.94 -9.25 -8.22
C ASP A 97 -20.12 -10.16 -9.15
N GLU A 98 -20.51 -11.43 -9.25
CA GLU A 98 -19.81 -12.46 -10.03
C GLU A 98 -19.84 -12.19 -11.55
N VAL A 99 -20.86 -11.47 -12.03
CA VAL A 99 -20.98 -11.11 -13.45
C VAL A 99 -19.96 -10.01 -13.79
N SER A 100 -19.85 -8.99 -12.95
CA SER A 100 -18.82 -7.94 -13.05
C SER A 100 -17.41 -8.54 -13.00
N CYS A 101 -17.22 -9.57 -12.17
CA CYS A 101 -15.96 -10.30 -12.05
C CYS A 101 -15.56 -11.03 -13.35
N LYS A 102 -16.49 -11.79 -13.94
CA LYS A 102 -16.27 -12.53 -15.20
C LYS A 102 -16.14 -11.61 -16.42
N THR A 103 -16.81 -10.46 -16.38
CA THR A 103 -16.76 -9.47 -17.46
C THR A 103 -15.46 -8.65 -17.43
N TYR A 104 -14.81 -8.55 -16.26
CA TYR A 104 -13.46 -8.02 -16.14
C TYR A 104 -12.45 -9.01 -16.70
N THR A 105 -12.43 -9.14 -18.02
CA THR A 105 -11.31 -9.76 -18.72
C THR A 105 -10.18 -8.74 -18.70
N ASN A 106 -9.09 -9.10 -18.03
CA ASN A 106 -7.82 -8.40 -18.05
C ASN A 106 -7.27 -8.43 -19.50
N LYS A 107 -7.90 -7.68 -20.42
CA LYS A 107 -7.28 -7.24 -21.66
C LYS A 107 -6.20 -6.25 -21.23
N GLN A 108 -5.01 -6.79 -20.96
CA GLN A 108 -3.77 -6.04 -21.07
C GLN A 108 -3.68 -5.43 -22.47
#